data_AF-A0A5N6Y067-F1
#
_entry.id   AF-A0A5N6Y067-F1
#
_cell.length_a   1.000
_cell.length_b   1.000
_cell.length_c   1.000
_cell.angle_alpha   90.00
_cell.angle_beta   90.00
_cell.angle_gamma   90.00
#
_symmetry.space_group_name_H-M   'P 1'
#
loop_
_entity.id
_entity.type
_entity.pdbx_description
1 polymer ?
#
loop_
_entity_poly.entity_id
_entity_poly.type
_entity_poly.pdbx_seq_one_letter_code
_entity_poly.pdbx_strand_id
1 'polypeptide(L)'
;MISAPVSRPATGNFASQQWLNLLRDGLMRAAQRGYTQVFTAQSGSEANELAYKAAFMVYRRKQRGDAPWSEHKQESVMKDQAPGSPDLAILSFKNSFHSRGIASLSATRSKPVHKIDIPSFGWPQASFPRLKYPLEEHEQEDRREEECCLQEIEHIVDSWRCPVAGITLNHHY
;
A
#
# COMPACT_ATOMS: atom_id res chain seq x y z
N MET A 1 38.40 4.40 -4.86
CA MET A 1 38.35 4.89 -3.46
C MET A 1 37.37 3.98 -2.72
N ILE A 2 37.87 3.17 -1.78
CA ILE A 2 37.09 2.13 -1.08
C ILE A 2 36.15 2.84 -0.09
N SER A 3 34.82 2.80 -0.31
CA SER A 3 33.88 3.28 0.71
C SER A 3 33.72 2.20 1.77
N ALA A 4 34.11 2.49 3.01
CA ALA A 4 34.01 1.56 4.11
C ALA A 4 32.55 1.14 4.39
N PRO A 5 32.30 -0.11 4.82
CA PRO A 5 30.97 -0.61 5.22
C PRO A 5 30.38 0.09 6.47
N VAL A 6 31.12 1.03 7.07
CA VAL A 6 30.78 1.73 8.32
C VAL A 6 30.02 3.03 8.08
N SER A 7 30.03 3.56 6.86
CA SER A 7 29.13 4.67 6.52
C SER A 7 27.78 4.07 6.12
N ARG A 8 26.85 4.03 7.07
CA ARG A 8 25.42 3.89 6.81
C ARG A 8 24.83 5.30 6.78
N PRO A 9 25.16 6.14 5.79
CA PRO A 9 24.60 7.48 5.77
C PRO A 9 23.08 7.33 5.74
N ALA A 10 22.38 8.17 6.51
CA ALA A 10 20.95 8.35 6.32
C ALA A 10 20.78 8.75 4.84
N THR A 11 20.35 7.82 3.99
CA THR A 11 20.29 8.04 2.53
C THR A 11 19.34 9.20 2.19
N GLY A 12 18.42 9.54 3.09
CA GLY A 12 17.60 10.75 3.00
C GLY A 12 18.35 12.07 3.23
N ASN A 13 19.45 12.09 3.99
CA ASN A 13 20.18 13.31 4.37
C ASN A 13 21.58 13.41 3.75
N PHE A 14 22.30 12.29 3.61
CA PHE A 14 23.70 12.25 3.18
C PHE A 14 23.95 11.10 2.18
N ALA A 15 23.13 10.99 1.14
CA ALA A 15 23.30 9.96 0.13
C ALA A 15 24.73 9.94 -0.44
N SER A 16 25.29 8.74 -0.64
CA SER A 16 26.56 8.58 -1.36
C SER A 16 26.46 9.21 -2.75
N GLN A 17 27.55 9.78 -3.25
CA GLN A 17 27.64 10.28 -4.63
C GLN A 17 27.28 9.20 -5.67
N GLN A 18 27.46 7.93 -5.33
CA GLN A 18 27.15 6.80 -6.22
C GLN A 18 25.68 6.35 -6.14
N TRP A 19 24.91 6.83 -5.16
CA TRP A 19 23.56 6.33 -4.87
C TRP A 19 22.61 6.45 -6.06
N LEU A 20 22.65 7.58 -6.77
CA LEU A 20 21.81 7.79 -7.95
C LEU A 20 22.11 6.78 -9.07
N ASN A 21 23.39 6.48 -9.30
CA ASN A 21 23.80 5.50 -10.30
C ASN A 21 23.37 4.10 -9.88
N LEU A 22 23.53 3.73 -8.59
CA LEU A 22 23.05 2.44 -8.08
C LEU A 22 21.54 2.26 -8.23
N LEU A 23 20.74 3.33 -8.08
CA LEU A 23 19.30 3.26 -8.29
C LEU A 23 18.94 3.12 -9.77
N ARG A 24 19.53 3.97 -10.64
CA ARG A 24 19.27 3.99 -12.08
C ARG A 24 19.73 2.70 -12.75
N ASP A 25 20.97 2.35 -12.50
CA ASP A 25 21.61 1.19 -13.09
C ASP A 25 21.24 -0.09 -12.34
N GLY A 26 20.57 -0.03 -11.17
CA GLY A 26 20.17 -1.22 -10.42
C GLY A 26 18.66 -1.46 -10.52
N LEU A 27 17.92 -0.93 -9.54
CA LEU A 27 16.49 -1.16 -9.37
C LEU A 27 15.66 -0.66 -10.56
N MET A 28 16.01 0.51 -11.11
CA MET A 28 15.23 1.13 -12.19
C MET A 28 15.37 0.41 -13.53
N ARG A 29 16.35 -0.50 -13.72
CA ARG A 29 16.43 -1.34 -14.93
C ARG A 29 15.23 -2.26 -15.09
N ALA A 30 14.61 -2.66 -13.98
CA ALA A 30 13.42 -3.50 -13.95
C ALA A 30 12.14 -2.68 -13.72
N ALA A 31 12.20 -1.35 -13.85
CA ALA A 31 11.02 -0.51 -13.68
C ALA A 31 9.98 -0.83 -14.76
N GLN A 32 8.74 -1.03 -14.32
CA GLN A 32 7.62 -1.25 -15.23
C GLN A 32 7.30 0.04 -16.00
N ARG A 33 6.70 -0.11 -17.19
CA ARG A 33 6.30 1.04 -18.02
C ARG A 33 5.39 1.99 -17.23
N GLY A 34 5.74 3.27 -17.21
CA GLY A 34 5.01 4.32 -16.49
C GLY A 34 5.50 4.59 -15.06
N TYR A 35 6.31 3.71 -14.47
CA TYR A 35 6.87 3.91 -13.13
C TYR A 35 8.28 4.52 -13.23
N THR A 36 8.38 5.83 -13.02
CA THR A 36 9.65 6.58 -13.17
C THR A 36 10.31 6.95 -11.85
N GLN A 37 9.70 6.60 -10.72
CA GLN A 37 10.17 6.92 -9.37
C GLN A 37 10.48 5.64 -8.60
N VAL A 38 11.51 5.70 -7.74
CA VAL A 38 11.84 4.64 -6.79
C VAL A 38 12.04 5.23 -5.41
N PHE A 39 11.47 4.57 -4.41
CA PHE A 39 11.74 4.83 -3.01
C PHE A 39 12.15 3.50 -2.36
N THR A 40 13.36 3.42 -1.84
CA THR A 40 13.91 2.19 -1.27
C THR A 40 13.44 1.98 0.16
N ALA A 41 13.10 0.73 0.50
CA ALA A 41 12.78 0.29 1.84
C ALA A 41 13.75 -0.82 2.29
N GLN A 42 13.88 -1.03 3.60
CA GLN A 42 14.74 -2.09 4.16
C GLN A 42 14.07 -3.46 4.19
N SER A 43 12.73 -3.51 4.11
CA SER A 43 11.96 -4.76 4.15
C SER A 43 10.66 -4.66 3.33
N GLY A 44 10.01 -5.79 3.09
CA GLY A 44 8.69 -5.83 2.45
C GLY A 44 7.59 -5.16 3.26
N SER A 45 7.63 -5.24 4.60
CA SER A 45 6.69 -4.53 5.48
C SER A 45 6.81 -3.01 5.29
N GLU A 46 8.03 -2.50 5.33
CA GLU A 46 8.29 -1.06 5.17
C GLU A 46 7.94 -0.59 3.77
N ALA A 47 8.22 -1.38 2.73
CA ALA A 47 7.83 -1.07 1.36
C ALA A 47 6.31 -0.88 1.23
N ASN A 48 5.51 -1.78 1.82
CA ASN A 48 4.06 -1.66 1.82
C ASN A 48 3.57 -0.42 2.60
N GLU A 49 4.12 -0.15 3.78
CA GLU A 49 3.69 1.01 4.57
C GLU A 49 4.07 2.34 3.90
N LEU A 50 5.22 2.41 3.23
CA LEU A 50 5.60 3.55 2.40
C LEU A 50 4.65 3.74 1.21
N ALA A 51 4.26 2.64 0.55
CA ALA A 51 3.27 2.68 -0.53
C ALA A 51 1.90 3.17 -0.03
N TYR A 52 1.46 2.73 1.15
CA TYR A 52 0.20 3.20 1.75
C TYR A 52 0.25 4.69 2.09
N LYS A 53 1.36 5.15 2.68
CA LYS A 53 1.58 6.58 2.92
C LYS A 53 1.53 7.38 1.62
N ALA A 54 2.18 6.89 0.56
CA ALA A 54 2.14 7.54 -0.76
C ALA A 54 0.71 7.61 -1.30
N ALA A 55 -0.08 6.53 -1.20
CA ALA A 55 -1.48 6.50 -1.60
C ALA A 55 -2.31 7.54 -0.83
N PHE A 56 -2.19 7.61 0.51
CA PHE A 56 -2.88 8.61 1.33
C PHE A 56 -2.47 10.05 0.98
N MET A 57 -1.17 10.29 0.77
CA MET A 57 -0.64 11.60 0.39
C MET A 57 -1.17 12.04 -0.97
N VAL A 58 -1.18 11.15 -1.96
CA VAL A 58 -1.73 11.41 -3.30
C VAL A 58 -3.22 11.66 -3.23
N TYR A 59 -3.98 10.85 -2.49
CA TYR A 59 -5.42 11.02 -2.30
C TYR A 59 -5.75 12.41 -1.72
N ARG A 60 -5.06 12.82 -0.64
CA ARG A 60 -5.26 14.13 -0.02
C ARG A 60 -4.70 15.28 -0.85
N ARG A 61 -3.68 15.05 -1.67
CA ARG A 61 -3.19 16.05 -2.64
C ARG A 61 -4.22 16.27 -3.75
N LYS A 62 -4.85 15.23 -4.27
CA LYS A 62 -5.93 15.34 -5.27
C LYS A 62 -7.09 16.20 -4.73
N GLN A 63 -7.49 15.99 -3.47
CA GLN A 63 -8.56 16.80 -2.84
C GLN A 63 -8.14 18.25 -2.56
N ARG A 64 -6.88 18.46 -2.16
CA ARG A 64 -6.37 19.79 -1.77
C ARG A 64 -5.94 20.64 -2.97
N GLY A 65 -5.55 20.02 -4.09
CA GLY A 65 -4.83 20.68 -5.16
C GLY A 65 -3.51 21.25 -4.66
N ASP A 66 -3.21 22.48 -5.09
CA ASP A 66 -2.00 23.21 -4.72
C ASP A 66 -2.17 24.12 -3.50
N ALA A 67 -3.32 24.06 -2.81
CA ALA A 67 -3.53 24.85 -1.62
C ALA A 67 -2.53 24.48 -0.50
N PRO A 68 -2.02 25.47 0.26
CA PRO A 68 -1.13 25.22 1.39
C PRO A 68 -1.87 24.48 2.52
N TRP A 69 -1.11 23.93 3.47
CA TRP A 69 -1.70 23.36 4.70
C TRP A 69 -2.13 24.48 5.65
N SER A 70 -3.38 24.43 6.12
CA SER A 70 -3.85 25.36 7.15
C SER A 70 -3.16 25.11 8.50
N GLU A 71 -3.06 26.14 9.33
CA GLU A 71 -2.51 26.06 10.69
C GLU A 71 -3.22 24.99 11.53
N HIS A 72 -4.55 24.99 11.54
CA HIS A 72 -5.34 23.96 12.22
C HIS A 72 -4.98 22.52 11.80
N LYS A 73 -4.62 22.31 10.52
CA LYS A 73 -4.18 21.00 10.02
C LYS A 73 -2.79 20.62 10.54
N GLN A 74 -1.89 21.59 10.62
CA GLN A 74 -0.54 21.42 11.16
C GLN A 74 -0.56 21.19 12.68
N GLU A 75 -1.48 21.81 13.40
CA GLU A 75 -1.63 21.61 14.84
C GLU A 75 -2.30 20.26 15.17
N SER A 76 -3.36 19.89 14.45
CA SER A 76 -4.10 18.65 14.70
C SER A 76 -3.31 17.39 14.33
N VAL A 77 -2.48 17.43 13.28
CA VAL A 77 -1.66 16.26 12.88
C VAL A 77 -0.69 15.85 13.97
N MET A 78 -0.12 16.81 14.71
CA MET A 78 0.80 16.53 15.82
C MET A 78 0.12 15.97 17.07
N LYS A 79 -1.22 15.88 17.05
CA LYS A 79 -2.06 15.26 18.08
C LYS A 79 -2.77 14.00 17.56
N ASP A 80 -2.37 13.51 16.38
CA ASP A 80 -3.00 12.38 15.68
C ASP A 80 -4.50 12.58 15.40
N GLN A 81 -4.93 13.84 15.23
CA GLN A 81 -6.34 14.21 15.06
C GLN A 81 -6.62 14.74 13.66
N ALA A 82 -7.87 14.59 13.22
CA ALA A 82 -8.38 15.27 12.03
C ALA A 82 -8.40 16.80 12.23
N PRO A 83 -8.24 17.60 11.15
CA PRO A 83 -8.06 17.19 9.75
C PRO A 83 -6.61 16.83 9.38
N GLY A 84 -5.66 16.99 10.30
CA GLY A 84 -4.24 16.71 10.12
C GLY A 84 -3.93 15.25 9.79
N SER A 85 -4.47 14.35 10.62
CA SER A 85 -4.46 12.90 10.43
C SER A 85 -5.85 12.44 9.96
N PRO A 86 -6.12 12.37 8.65
CA PRO A 86 -7.43 12.00 8.13
C PRO A 86 -7.72 10.51 8.31
N ASP A 87 -8.99 10.16 8.46
CA ASP A 87 -9.42 8.75 8.34
C ASP A 87 -9.49 8.37 6.86
N LEU A 88 -8.65 7.40 6.47
CA LEU A 88 -8.55 6.85 5.12
C LEU A 88 -8.27 5.35 5.22
N ALA A 89 -8.68 4.62 4.20
CA ALA A 89 -8.53 3.18 4.17
C ALA A 89 -7.67 2.68 2.99
N ILE A 90 -7.04 1.52 3.20
CA ILE A 90 -6.51 0.68 2.13
C ILE A 90 -7.40 -0.57 2.05
N LEU A 91 -7.99 -0.82 0.89
CA LEU A 91 -8.72 -2.07 0.64
C LEU A 91 -7.73 -3.19 0.37
N SER A 92 -7.92 -4.32 1.05
CA SER A 92 -7.17 -5.56 0.79
C SER A 92 -8.11 -6.72 0.47
N PHE A 93 -7.55 -7.92 0.32
CA PHE A 93 -8.32 -9.11 -0.06
C PHE A 93 -8.30 -10.18 1.04
N LYS A 94 -9.37 -10.98 1.11
CA LYS A 94 -9.40 -12.23 1.90
C LYS A 94 -8.23 -13.13 1.47
N ASN A 95 -7.67 -13.90 2.41
CA ASN A 95 -6.52 -14.79 2.19
C ASN A 95 -5.20 -14.11 1.77
N SER A 96 -5.10 -12.78 1.84
CA SER A 96 -3.88 -12.06 1.46
C SER A 96 -2.78 -12.07 2.55
N PHE A 97 -1.54 -11.84 2.14
CA PHE A 97 -0.43 -11.56 3.06
C PHE A 97 0.37 -10.35 2.56
N HIS A 98 0.32 -9.26 3.31
CA HIS A 98 1.02 -8.01 3.02
C HIS A 98 2.07 -7.67 4.09
N SER A 99 2.59 -8.66 4.82
CA SER A 99 3.56 -8.53 5.91
C SER A 99 2.94 -8.24 7.29
N ARG A 100 3.79 -7.81 8.25
CA ARG A 100 3.51 -7.83 9.70
C ARG A 100 3.71 -6.50 10.43
N GLY A 101 4.10 -5.41 9.74
CA GLY A 101 4.04 -4.08 10.35
C GLY A 101 2.58 -3.68 10.59
N ILE A 102 2.25 -2.81 11.56
CA ILE A 102 0.86 -2.65 12.04
C ILE A 102 -0.14 -2.29 10.91
N ALA A 103 0.24 -1.37 10.01
CA ALA A 103 -0.61 -0.99 8.88
C ALA A 103 -0.67 -2.10 7.83
N SER A 104 0.47 -2.68 7.50
CA SER A 104 0.57 -3.79 6.54
C SER A 104 -0.12 -5.08 7.02
N LEU A 105 -0.13 -5.33 8.33
CA LEU A 105 -0.84 -6.41 9.01
C LEU A 105 -2.35 -6.18 9.01
N SER A 106 -2.80 -4.93 9.09
CA SER A 106 -4.22 -4.59 8.96
C SER A 106 -4.77 -4.97 7.57
N ALA A 107 -3.93 -4.88 6.53
CA ALA A 107 -4.23 -5.38 5.19
C ALA A 107 -4.04 -6.90 5.03
N THR A 108 -3.20 -7.56 5.83
CA THR A 108 -3.01 -9.03 5.81
C THR A 108 -4.25 -9.79 6.30
N ARG A 109 -4.66 -10.85 5.59
CA ARG A 109 -5.82 -11.72 5.90
C ARG A 109 -5.51 -13.23 5.76
N SER A 110 -4.28 -13.61 6.07
CA SER A 110 -3.74 -14.97 5.81
C SER A 110 -4.12 -16.02 6.87
N LYS A 111 -3.77 -15.80 8.14
CA LYS A 111 -4.02 -16.75 9.25
C LYS A 111 -4.27 -16.02 10.57
N PRO A 112 -5.13 -16.53 11.47
CA PRO A 112 -5.39 -15.91 12.78
C PRO A 112 -4.14 -15.67 13.62
N VAL A 113 -3.22 -16.65 13.68
CA VAL A 113 -1.95 -16.57 14.44
C VAL A 113 -1.04 -15.41 14.01
N HIS A 114 -1.29 -14.82 12.84
CA HIS A 114 -0.54 -13.63 12.43
C HIS A 114 -1.09 -12.32 13.03
N LYS A 115 -2.33 -12.30 13.53
CA LYS A 115 -3.07 -11.05 13.88
C LYS A 115 -3.63 -10.99 15.30
N ILE A 116 -3.86 -12.15 15.95
CA ILE A 116 -4.42 -12.20 17.30
C ILE A 116 -3.58 -11.33 18.25
N ASP A 117 -4.25 -10.62 19.15
CA ASP A 117 -3.68 -9.71 20.17
C ASP A 117 -2.92 -8.48 19.64
N ILE A 118 -3.04 -8.18 18.33
CA ILE A 118 -2.40 -7.00 17.71
C ILE A 118 -3.48 -6.00 17.25
N PRO A 119 -3.41 -4.71 17.64
CA PRO A 119 -4.32 -3.69 17.14
C PRO A 119 -4.30 -3.60 15.62
N SER A 120 -5.45 -3.25 15.03
CA SER A 120 -5.56 -3.12 13.58
C SER A 120 -6.40 -1.91 13.19
N PHE A 121 -6.13 -1.40 11.99
CA PHE A 121 -6.97 -0.40 11.36
C PHE A 121 -8.25 -1.08 10.83
N GLY A 122 -9.39 -0.44 11.05
CA GLY A 122 -10.70 -0.87 10.54
C GLY A 122 -10.84 -0.62 9.03
N TRP A 123 -9.93 -1.18 8.24
CA TRP A 123 -9.87 -1.12 6.78
C TRP A 123 -10.65 -2.26 6.12
N PRO A 124 -11.24 -2.03 4.94
CA PRO A 124 -12.07 -3.02 4.28
C PRO A 124 -11.26 -4.18 3.71
N GLN A 125 -11.95 -5.29 3.47
CA GLN A 125 -11.45 -6.40 2.68
C GLN A 125 -12.51 -6.80 1.65
N ALA A 126 -12.10 -7.16 0.44
CA ALA A 126 -12.93 -7.77 -0.58
C ALA A 126 -12.62 -9.26 -0.74
N SER A 127 -13.47 -9.99 -1.45
CA SER A 127 -13.18 -11.36 -1.91
C SER A 127 -12.19 -11.32 -3.06
N PHE A 128 -11.35 -12.36 -3.13
CA PHE A 128 -10.51 -12.63 -4.29
C PHE A 128 -11.13 -13.80 -5.06
N PRO A 129 -11.17 -13.76 -6.40
CA PRO A 129 -11.82 -14.79 -7.20
C PRO A 129 -11.30 -16.20 -6.87
N ARG A 130 -12.22 -17.16 -6.74
CA ARG A 130 -11.89 -18.57 -6.50
C ARG A 130 -12.18 -19.39 -7.76
N LEU A 131 -11.21 -19.39 -8.66
CA LEU A 131 -11.29 -20.10 -9.93
C LEU A 131 -11.36 -21.62 -9.74
N LYS A 132 -12.15 -22.29 -10.58
CA LYS A 132 -12.27 -23.75 -10.58
C LYS A 132 -11.39 -24.35 -11.66
N TYR A 133 -10.81 -25.51 -11.36
CA TYR A 133 -9.89 -26.20 -12.26
C TYR A 133 -10.47 -27.56 -12.68
N PRO A 134 -10.30 -27.97 -13.96
CA PRO A 134 -9.58 -27.28 -15.05
C PRO A 134 -10.29 -25.99 -15.54
N LEU A 135 -9.51 -24.95 -15.86
CA LEU A 135 -10.05 -23.61 -16.16
C LEU A 135 -10.94 -23.62 -17.41
N GLU A 136 -10.59 -24.45 -18.39
CA GLU A 136 -11.30 -24.57 -19.66
C GLU A 136 -12.71 -25.16 -19.48
N GLU A 137 -12.95 -25.89 -18.39
CA GLU A 137 -14.24 -26.50 -18.06
C GLU A 137 -15.16 -25.57 -17.26
N HIS A 138 -14.63 -24.44 -16.79
CA HIS A 138 -15.32 -23.55 -15.84
C HIS A 138 -15.30 -22.06 -16.24
N GLU A 139 -15.03 -21.75 -17.52
CA GLU A 139 -14.85 -20.36 -18.00
C GLU A 139 -16.03 -19.45 -17.64
N GLN A 140 -17.27 -19.95 -17.73
CA GLN A 140 -18.46 -19.15 -17.45
C GLN A 140 -18.65 -18.91 -15.94
N GLU A 141 -18.44 -19.92 -15.11
CA GLU A 141 -18.50 -19.79 -13.65
C GLU A 141 -17.40 -18.85 -13.14
N ASP A 142 -16.18 -19.00 -13.65
CA ASP A 142 -15.02 -18.22 -13.25
C ASP A 142 -15.18 -16.75 -13.63
N ARG A 143 -15.65 -16.47 -14.85
CA ARG A 143 -15.97 -15.09 -15.27
C ARG A 143 -17.03 -14.44 -14.36
N ARG A 144 -18.05 -15.22 -13.97
CA ARG A 144 -19.09 -14.73 -13.06
C ARG A 144 -18.53 -14.48 -11.66
N GLU A 145 -17.64 -15.33 -11.16
CA GLU A 145 -16.98 -15.15 -9.87
C GLU A 145 -16.10 -13.88 -9.86
N GLU A 146 -15.35 -13.65 -10.93
CA GLU A 146 -14.56 -12.42 -11.10
C GLU A 146 -15.46 -11.18 -11.11
N GLU A 147 -16.56 -11.20 -11.87
CA GLU A 147 -17.52 -10.09 -11.91
C GLU A 147 -18.16 -9.82 -10.54
N CYS A 148 -18.52 -10.87 -9.80
CA CYS A 148 -19.03 -10.72 -8.43
C CYS A 148 -18.00 -10.06 -7.50
N CYS A 149 -16.72 -10.44 -7.61
CA CYS A 149 -15.65 -9.83 -6.82
C CYS A 149 -15.44 -8.35 -7.18
N LEU A 150 -15.52 -7.99 -8.46
CA LEU A 150 -15.41 -6.60 -8.91
C LEU A 150 -16.57 -5.74 -8.37
N GLN A 151 -17.80 -6.25 -8.43
CA GLN A 151 -18.97 -5.57 -7.87
C GLN A 151 -18.86 -5.37 -6.35
N GLU A 152 -18.31 -6.36 -5.62
CA GLU A 152 -18.03 -6.21 -4.18
C GLU A 152 -17.02 -5.09 -3.92
N ILE A 153 -15.95 -4.99 -4.73
CA ILE A 153 -14.95 -3.93 -4.61
C ILE A 153 -15.58 -2.56 -4.85
N GLU A 154 -16.35 -2.39 -5.92
CA GLU A 154 -17.04 -1.13 -6.24
C GLU A 154 -17.97 -0.71 -5.09
N HIS A 155 -18.80 -1.63 -4.61
CA HIS A 155 -19.69 -1.38 -3.48
C HIS A 155 -18.92 -0.91 -2.24
N ILE A 156 -17.83 -1.60 -1.88
CA ILE A 156 -17.00 -1.23 -0.73
C ILE A 156 -16.41 0.17 -0.94
N VAL A 157 -15.85 0.48 -2.11
CA VAL A 157 -15.22 1.78 -2.37
C VAL A 157 -16.22 2.93 -2.22
N ASP A 158 -17.46 2.73 -2.64
CA ASP A 158 -18.52 3.73 -2.58
C ASP A 158 -19.16 3.88 -1.20
N SER A 159 -19.28 2.78 -0.44
CA SER A 159 -20.07 2.76 0.79
C SER A 159 -19.25 2.66 2.09
N TRP A 160 -17.91 2.54 2.01
CA TRP A 160 -17.10 2.43 3.22
C TRP A 160 -17.16 3.70 4.07
N ARG A 161 -17.08 3.54 5.40
CA ARG A 161 -17.21 4.63 6.39
C ARG A 161 -16.23 5.79 6.20
N CYS A 162 -15.11 5.54 5.53
CA CYS A 162 -14.12 6.54 5.15
C CYS A 162 -13.58 6.22 3.75
N PRO A 163 -13.02 7.20 3.02
CA PRO A 163 -12.59 6.95 1.66
C PRO A 163 -11.48 5.91 1.54
N VAL A 164 -11.61 5.02 0.55
CA VAL A 164 -10.57 4.07 0.16
C VAL A 164 -9.55 4.79 -0.71
N ALA A 165 -8.34 5.02 -0.18
CA ALA A 165 -7.28 5.76 -0.86
C ALA A 165 -6.40 4.88 -1.75
N GLY A 166 -6.46 3.56 -1.58
CA GLY A 166 -5.70 2.61 -2.37
C GLY A 166 -6.20 1.18 -2.19
N ILE A 167 -5.85 0.32 -3.15
CA ILE A 167 -6.12 -1.11 -3.15
C ILE A 167 -4.78 -1.83 -3.17
N THR A 168 -4.61 -2.82 -2.30
CA THR A 168 -3.41 -3.67 -2.25
C THR A 168 -3.77 -5.12 -2.52
N LEU A 169 -3.04 -5.77 -3.41
CA LEU A 169 -3.28 -7.15 -3.84
C LEU A 169 -1.97 -7.87 -4.12
N ASN A 170 -2.00 -9.21 -4.02
CA ASN A 170 -0.87 -10.06 -4.37
C ASN A 170 -1.12 -10.65 -5.77
N HIS A 171 -0.07 -10.77 -6.57
CA HIS A 171 -0.14 -11.35 -7.93
C HIS A 171 -0.32 -12.88 -7.93
N HIS A 172 -0.28 -13.54 -6.77
CA HIS A 172 -0.30 -15.00 -6.68
C HIS A 172 -1.41 -15.48 -5.75
N TYR A 173 -2.56 -15.82 -6.33
CA TYR A 173 -3.46 -16.91 -5.95
C TYR A 173 -4.20 -17.39 -7.19
#